data_AF-A0A519FY45-F1
#
_entry.id   AF-A0A519FY45-F1
#
_cell.length_a   1.000
_cell.length_b   1.000
_cell.length_c   1.000
_cell.angle_alpha   90.00
_cell.angle_beta   90.00
_cell.angle_gamma   90.00
#
_symmetry.space_group_name_H-M   'P 1'
#
loop_
_entity.id
_entity.type
_entity.pdbx_description
1 polymer ?
#
loop_
_entity_poly.entity_id
_entity_poly.type
_entity_poly.pdbx_seq_one_letter_code
_entity_poly.pdbx_strand_id
1 'polypeptide(L)' 'MPTTIDPTSLAFLLAENRNQPMHVAGLQLFEKPADAGPHFARELYEAALDTEEVAPLFRKRPS' A
#
# COMPACT_ATOMS: atom_id res chain seq x y z
N MET A 1 19.77 9.74 -7.30
CA MET A 1 19.19 10.37 -8.51
C MET A 1 17.74 10.69 -8.19
N PRO A 2 17.27 11.94 -8.34
CA PRO A 2 15.84 12.24 -8.18
C PRO A 2 15.06 11.34 -9.14
N THR A 3 14.01 10.69 -8.63
CA THR A 3 13.16 9.85 -9.49
C THR A 3 12.18 10.80 -10.17
N THR A 4 12.39 11.06 -11.46
CA THR A 4 11.46 11.88 -12.24
C THR A 4 10.08 11.21 -12.25
N ILE A 5 9.04 11.96 -11.91
CA ILE A 5 7.65 11.51 -12.03
C ILE A 5 7.35 11.36 -13.52
N ASP A 6 6.86 10.19 -13.92
CA ASP A 6 6.49 9.97 -15.32
C ASP A 6 5.24 10.79 -15.70
N PRO A 7 5.04 11.11 -16.99
CA PRO A 7 3.95 11.98 -17.41
C PRO A 7 2.55 11.50 -17.01
N THR A 8 2.32 10.19 -16.97
CA THR A 8 1.03 9.62 -16.57
C THR A 8 0.79 9.85 -15.09
N SER A 9 1.74 9.48 -14.22
CA SER A 9 1.63 9.73 -12.77
C SER A 9 1.43 11.23 -12.46
N LEU A 10 2.08 12.13 -13.19
CA LEU A 10 1.90 13.57 -13.04
C LEU A 10 0.46 14.00 -13.37
N ALA A 11 -0.14 13.44 -14.43
CA ALA A 11 -1.52 13.75 -14.80
C ALA A 11 -2.52 13.36 -13.69
N PHE A 12 -2.32 12.23 -13.01
CA PHE A 12 -3.14 11.83 -11.85
C PHE A 12 -3.03 12.85 -10.71
N LEU A 13 -1.81 13.30 -10.37
CA LEU A 13 -1.61 14.30 -9.32
C LEU A 13 -2.25 15.65 -9.66
N LEU A 14 -2.16 16.09 -10.92
CA LEU A 14 -2.73 17.37 -11.35
C LEU A 14 -4.27 17.37 -11.42
N ALA A 15 -4.87 16.21 -11.71
CA ALA A 15 -6.32 16.07 -11.78
C ALA A 15 -6.99 15.92 -10.41
N GLU A 16 -6.24 15.52 -9.38
CA GLU A 16 -6.77 15.26 -8.04
C GLU A 16 -7.36 16.53 -7.40
N ASN A 17 -8.51 16.39 -6.78
CA ASN A 17 -9.14 17.43 -5.97
C ASN A 17 -9.94 16.81 -4.82
N ARG A 18 -10.45 17.65 -3.90
CA ARG A 18 -11.19 17.21 -2.72
C ARG A 18 -12.36 16.27 -3.04
N ASN A 19 -13.00 16.44 -4.20
CA ASN A 19 -14.18 15.66 -4.61
C ASN A 19 -13.83 14.51 -5.56
N GLN A 20 -12.60 14.44 -6.07
CA GLN A 20 -12.10 13.39 -6.94
C GLN A 20 -10.70 12.96 -6.50
N PRO A 21 -10.61 12.08 -5.49
CA PRO A 21 -9.36 11.44 -5.12
C PRO A 21 -8.87 10.56 -6.26
N MET A 22 -7.56 10.55 -6.50
CA MET A 22 -6.96 9.78 -7.60
C MET A 22 -6.24 8.51 -7.10
N HIS A 23 -6.44 8.14 -5.84
CA HIS A 23 -5.95 6.88 -5.29
C HIS A 23 -6.85 5.70 -5.71
N VAL A 24 -6.23 4.54 -5.90
CA VAL A 24 -6.93 3.27 -6.12
C VAL A 24 -6.76 2.39 -4.89
N ALA A 25 -7.75 1.54 -4.62
CA ALA A 25 -7.72 0.57 -3.54
C ALA A 25 -8.34 -0.76 -3.97
N GLY A 26 -7.93 -1.84 -3.32
CA GLY A 26 -8.50 -3.17 -3.50
C GLY A 26 -9.00 -3.73 -2.18
N LEU A 27 -10.17 -4.39 -2.20
CA LEU A 27 -10.67 -5.16 -1.08
C LEU A 27 -10.30 -6.63 -1.29
N GLN A 28 -9.47 -7.18 -0.41
CA GLN A 28 -9.09 -8.58 -0.42
C GLN A 28 -9.76 -9.31 0.74
N LEU A 29 -10.47 -10.40 0.42
CA LEU A 29 -11.14 -11.26 1.40
C LEU A 29 -10.37 -12.58 1.48
N PHE A 30 -10.10 -13.01 2.71
CA PHE A 30 -9.35 -14.23 2.98
C PHE A 30 -10.10 -15.11 3.96
N GLU A 31 -9.89 -16.42 3.83
CA GLU A 31 -10.28 -17.39 4.84
C GLU A 31 -9.07 -17.73 5.71
N LYS A 32 -9.31 -17.88 7.01
CA LYS A 32 -8.27 -18.29 7.95
C LYS A 32 -7.87 -19.75 7.65
N PRO A 33 -6.56 -20.11 7.73
CA PRO A 33 -6.14 -21.51 7.69
C PRO A 33 -6.86 -22.38 8.72
N ALA A 34 -7.09 -23.65 8.39
CA ALA A 34 -7.88 -24.57 9.23
C ALA A 34 -7.28 -24.77 10.63
N ASP A 35 -5.96 -24.71 10.75
CA ASP A 35 -5.16 -24.93 11.95
C ASP A 35 -4.80 -23.64 12.70
N ALA A 36 -5.15 -22.47 12.16
CA ALA A 36 -4.78 -21.20 12.77
C ALA A 36 -5.59 -20.91 14.05
N GLY A 37 -4.90 -20.40 15.08
CA GLY A 37 -5.48 -20.09 16.39
C GLY A 37 -6.50 -18.95 16.40
N PRO A 38 -7.10 -18.64 17.56
CA PRO A 38 -8.03 -17.51 17.70
C PRO A 38 -7.38 -16.13 17.52
N HIS A 39 -6.05 -16.04 17.65
CA HIS A 39 -5.29 -14.79 17.53
C HIS A 39 -4.64 -14.57 16.16
N PHE A 40 -4.90 -15.43 15.16
CA PHE A 40 -4.24 -15.40 13.85
C PHE A 40 -4.24 -14.02 13.18
N ALA A 41 -5.36 -13.29 13.19
CA ALA A 41 -5.42 -11.96 12.58
C ALA A 41 -4.55 -10.93 13.32
N ARG A 42 -4.41 -11.06 14.64
CA ARG A 42 -3.53 -10.21 15.46
C ARG A 42 -2.06 -10.54 15.17
N GLU A 43 -1.72 -11.81 15.14
CA GLU A 43 -0.37 -12.29 14.83
C GLU A 43 0.07 -11.85 13.43
N LEU A 44 -0.81 -11.96 12.43
CA LEU A 44 -0.55 -11.48 11.07
C LEU A 44 -0.30 -9.97 11.03
N TYR A 45 -1.08 -9.19 11.77
CA TYR A 45 -0.90 -7.74 11.89
C TYR A 45 0.45 -7.40 12.53
N GLU A 46 0.82 -8.07 13.63
CA GLU A 46 2.08 -7.85 14.33
C GLU A 46 3.28 -8.22 13.44
N ALA A 47 3.21 -9.34 12.72
CA ALA A 47 4.24 -9.74 11.77
C ALA A 47 4.40 -8.73 10.62
N ALA A 48 3.30 -8.15 10.13
CA ALA A 48 3.35 -7.13 9.09
C ALA A 48 4.03 -5.83 9.57
N LEU A 49 3.88 -5.47 10.86
CA LEU A 49 4.58 -4.33 11.45
C LEU A 49 6.08 -4.56 11.62
N ASP A 50 6.50 -5.80 11.83
CA ASP A 50 7.90 -6.19 12.04
C ASP A 50 8.72 -6.32 10.74
N THR A 51 8.11 -6.01 9.58
CA THR A 51 8.76 -6.13 8.28
C THR A 51 9.69 -4.94 7.98
N GLU A 52 11.00 -5.19 7.92
CA GLU A 52 12.00 -4.16 7.59
C GLU A 52 12.16 -3.91 6.08
N GLU A 53 11.99 -4.97 5.28
CA GLU A 53 12.18 -4.94 3.83
C GLU A 53 10.90 -4.52 3.10
N VAL A 54 10.80 -3.23 2.79
CA VAL A 54 9.71 -2.67 1.99
C VAL A 54 10.15 -2.51 0.54
N ALA A 55 9.33 -2.97 -0.41
CA ALA A 55 9.63 -2.85 -1.83
C ALA A 55 9.89 -1.38 -2.25
N PRO A 56 10.85 -1.11 -3.16
CA PRO A 56 11.29 0.25 -3.47
C PRO A 56 10.18 1.22 -3.89
N LEU A 57 9.12 0.72 -4.56
CA LEU A 57 8.00 1.53 -5.00
C LEU A 57 7.28 2.23 -3.84
N PHE A 58 7.04 1.52 -2.73
CA PHE A 58 6.36 2.06 -1.54
C PHE A 58 7.26 2.99 -0.72
N ARG A 59 8.58 2.99 -0.99
CA ARG A 59 9.56 3.86 -0.31
C ARG A 59 9.80 5.18 -1.06
N LYS A 60 9.22 5.36 -2.26
CA LYS A 60 9.40 6.59 -3.04
C LYS A 60 8.82 7.78 -2.27
N ARG A 61 9.57 8.86 -2.23
CA ARG A 61 9.15 10.16 -1.70
C ARG A 61 9.15 11.20 -2.82
N PRO A 62 8.25 12.19 -2.79
CA PRO A 62 8.39 13.35 -3.66
C PRO A 62 9.74 14.01 -3.36
N SER A 63 10.54 14.27 -4.39
CA SER A 63 11.82 14.99 -4.30
C SER A 63 11.71 16.36 -4.94
#